data_AF-A0A2P4PBL5-F1
#
_entry.id   AF-A0A2P4PBL5-F1
#
_cell.length_a   1.000
_cell.length_b   1.000
_cell.length_c   1.000
_cell.angle_alpha   90.00
_cell.angle_beta   90.00
_cell.angle_gamma   90.00
#
_symmetry.space_group_name_H-M   'P 1'
#
loop_
_entity.id
_entity.type
_entity.pdbx_description
1 polymer ?
#
loop_
_entity_poly.entity_id
_entity_poly.type
_entity_poly.pdbx_seq_one_letter_code
_entity_poly.pdbx_strand_id
1 'polypeptide(L)' 'MVRDWMGNFLTNKSVAKCAARMDQCFSSTRQKLPVDDIKEMPDIVRNGFTFSDGVGNISFSLAKKIAY' A
#
# COMPACT_ATOMS: atom_id res chain seq x y z
N MET A 1 -19.12 -9.60 -6.17
CA MET A 1 -18.55 -10.74 -5.39
C MET A 1 -17.53 -10.19 -4.39
N VAL A 2 -17.16 -10.93 -3.34
CA VAL A 2 -16.23 -10.43 -2.28
C VAL A 2 -14.86 -9.97 -2.83
N ARG A 3 -14.44 -10.44 -4.00
CA ARG A 3 -13.11 -10.11 -4.58
C ARG A 3 -13.07 -8.75 -5.27
N ASP A 4 -14.22 -8.19 -5.65
CA ASP A 4 -14.28 -6.99 -6.48
C ASP A 4 -13.83 -5.73 -5.71
N TRP A 5 -14.01 -5.71 -4.40
CA TRP A 5 -13.58 -4.61 -3.54
C TRP A 5 -12.15 -4.78 -2.99
N MET A 6 -11.60 -5.99 -3.05
CA MET A 6 -10.26 -6.30 -2.53
C MET A 6 -9.13 -5.77 -3.44
N GLY A 7 -9.44 -5.49 -4.71
CA GLY A 7 -8.48 -4.94 -5.68
C GLY A 7 -8.38 -5.77 -6.96
N ASN A 8 -7.49 -5.33 -7.87
CA ASN A 8 -7.26 -6.01 -9.14
C ASN A 8 -6.07 -6.98 -9.04
N PHE A 9 -6.35 -8.28 -9.14
CA PHE A 9 -5.34 -9.35 -9.06
C PHE A 9 -5.02 -9.99 -10.42
N LEU A 10 -5.55 -9.47 -11.53
CA LEU A 10 -5.43 -10.09 -12.86
C LEU A 10 -3.98 -10.16 -13.38
N THR A 11 -3.09 -9.30 -12.87
CA THR A 11 -1.68 -9.22 -13.28
C THR A 11 -0.79 -10.25 -12.58
N ASN A 12 -1.25 -10.87 -11.49
CA ASN A 12 -0.45 -11.81 -10.72
C ASN A 12 -0.54 -13.22 -11.30
N LYS A 13 0.58 -13.71 -11.85
CA LYS A 13 0.67 -15.07 -12.44
C LYS A 13 0.72 -16.20 -11.41
N SER A 14 0.95 -15.89 -10.13
CA SER A 14 1.11 -16.86 -9.05
C SER A 14 -0.06 -16.80 -8.09
N VAL A 15 -0.72 -17.95 -7.89
CA VAL A 15 -1.83 -18.11 -6.94
C VAL A 15 -1.40 -17.75 -5.52
N ALA A 16 -0.20 -18.15 -5.11
CA ALA A 16 0.33 -17.82 -3.78
C ALA A 16 0.49 -16.29 -3.58
N LYS A 17 0.98 -15.58 -4.60
CA LYS A 17 1.08 -14.11 -4.54
C LYS A 17 -0.29 -13.44 -4.51
N CYS A 18 -1.25 -13.95 -5.27
CA CYS A 18 -2.64 -13.46 -5.22
C CYS A 18 -3.23 -13.61 -3.81
N ALA A 19 -3.10 -14.79 -3.20
CA ALA A 19 -3.59 -15.06 -1.86
C ALA A 19 -2.97 -14.10 -0.84
N ALA A 20 -1.64 -13.97 -0.83
CA ALA A 20 -0.93 -13.08 0.09
C ALA A 20 -1.32 -11.59 -0.07
N ARG A 21 -1.73 -11.15 -1.27
CA ARG A 21 -2.24 -9.79 -1.49
C ARG A 21 -3.68 -9.60 -1.04
N MET A 22 -4.54 -10.61 -1.24
CA MET A 22 -5.90 -10.61 -0.68
C MET A 22 -5.88 -10.60 0.85
N ASP A 23 -4.90 -11.28 1.46
CA ASP A 23 -4.77 -11.35 2.91
C ASP A 23 -4.60 -9.98 3.59
N GLN A 24 -4.09 -8.97 2.87
CA GLN A 24 -3.94 -7.61 3.38
C GLN A 24 -5.29 -6.98 3.77
N CYS A 25 -6.38 -7.37 3.09
CA CYS A 25 -7.73 -6.87 3.36
C CYS A 25 -8.31 -7.36 4.69
N PHE A 26 -7.71 -8.36 5.34
CA PHE A 26 -8.18 -8.91 6.62
C PHE A 26 -7.46 -8.31 7.83
N SER A 27 -6.52 -7.39 7.60
CA SER A 27 -5.90 -6.65 8.70
C SER A 27 -6.91 -5.72 9.38
N SER A 28 -6.86 -5.65 10.71
CA SER A 28 -7.69 -4.70 11.46
C SER A 28 -7.13 -3.29 11.27
N THR A 29 -7.84 -2.47 10.49
CA THR A 29 -7.44 -1.09 10.18
C THR A 29 -8.54 -0.11 10.57
N ARG A 30 -8.17 1.13 10.89
CA ARG A 30 -9.13 2.24 10.97
C ARG A 30 -9.23 2.84 9.57
N GLN A 31 -10.42 2.80 8.96
CA GLN A 31 -10.66 3.45 7.68
C GLN A 31 -10.45 4.96 7.83
N LYS A 32 -9.61 5.54 6.98
CA LYS A 32 -9.28 6.97 7.00
C LYS A 32 -9.54 7.62 5.65
N LEU A 33 -9.50 8.95 5.66
CA LEU A 33 -9.90 9.85 4.58
C LEU A 33 -9.38 9.40 3.21
N PRO A 34 -10.20 9.51 2.14
CA PRO A 34 -9.69 9.36 0.79
C PRO A 34 -8.60 10.41 0.54
N VAL A 35 -7.51 9.98 -0.09
CA VAL A 35 -6.37 10.84 -0.45
C VAL A 35 -6.20 10.76 -1.95
N ASP A 36 -6.41 11.89 -2.63
CA ASP A 36 -6.30 11.98 -4.09
C ASP A 36 -4.90 12.43 -4.55
N ASP A 37 -4.11 13.02 -3.65
CA ASP A 37 -2.75 13.51 -3.92
C ASP A 37 -1.71 12.42 -3.62
N ILE A 38 -1.61 11.46 -4.54
CA ILE A 38 -0.66 10.33 -4.46
C ILE A 38 0.44 10.54 -5.50
N LYS A 39 1.70 10.51 -5.05
CA LYS A 39 2.87 10.61 -5.91
C LYS A 39 3.75 9.37 -5.79
N GLU A 40 4.04 8.74 -6.92
CA GLU A 40 5.05 7.69 -6.98
C GLU A 40 6.45 8.30 -6.82
N MET A 41 7.26 7.68 -5.96
CA MET A 41 8.63 8.08 -5.71
C MET A 41 9.56 6.91 -6.05
N PRO A 42 10.71 7.17 -6.68
CA PRO A 42 11.69 6.12 -6.94
C PRO A 42 12.32 5.65 -5.63
N ASP A 43 12.69 4.37 -5.61
CA ASP A 43 13.41 3.78 -4.48
C ASP A 43 14.79 4.41 -4.27
N ILE A 44 15.20 4.52 -3.00
CA ILE A 44 16.54 4.94 -2.61
C ILE A 44 17.45 3.73 -2.67
N VAL A 45 18.24 3.62 -3.73
CA VAL A 45 19.21 2.53 -3.92
C VAL A 45 20.64 3.05 -3.72
N ARG A 46 21.44 2.37 -2.88
CA ARG A 46 22.89 2.64 -2.74
C ARG A 46 23.65 1.32 -2.69
N ASN A 47 24.76 1.23 -3.45
CA ASN A 47 25.60 0.03 -3.51
C ASN A 47 24.82 -1.27 -3.81
N GLY A 48 23.75 -1.18 -4.61
CA GLY A 48 22.90 -2.33 -4.96
C GLY A 48 21.85 -2.72 -3.92
N PHE A 49 21.73 -1.99 -2.80
CA PHE A 49 20.72 -2.24 -1.77
C PHE A 49 19.61 -1.19 -1.82
N THR A 50 18.35 -1.64 -1.64
CA THR A 50 17.17 -0.76 -1.54
C THR A 50 16.92 -0.37 -0.08
N PHE A 51 17.02 0.92 0.21
CA PHE A 51 16.86 1.47 1.57
C PHE A 51 15.43 1.93 1.88
N SER A 52 14.57 2.03 0.87
CA SER A 52 13.19 2.49 0.98
C SER A 52 12.15 1.38 0.80
N ASP A 53 12.56 0.11 0.79
CA ASP A 53 11.63 -1.01 0.57
C ASP A 53 10.57 -1.04 1.68
N GLY A 54 9.30 -0.92 1.27
CA GLY A 54 8.16 -0.92 2.16
C GLY A 54 7.92 0.37 2.95
N VAL A 55 8.62 1.47 2.65
CA VAL A 55 8.41 2.77 3.33
C VAL A 55 8.05 3.89 2.36
N GLY A 56 7.35 4.91 2.85
CA GLY A 56 6.93 6.08 2.09
C GLY A 56 6.72 7.30 2.98
N ASN A 57 6.48 8.45 2.35
CA ASN A 57 6.24 9.71 3.06
C ASN A 57 4.77 10.10 3.01
N ILE A 58 4.29 10.72 4.09
CA ILE A 58 2.99 11.39 4.14
C ILE A 58 3.18 12.86 4.52
N SER A 59 2.29 13.73 4.06
CA SER A 59 2.35 15.14 4.45
C SER A 59 2.04 15.31 5.93
N PHE A 60 2.65 16.31 6.56
CA PHE A 60 2.41 16.62 7.98
C PHE A 60 0.94 16.93 8.28
N SER A 61 0.26 17.62 7.36
CA SER A 61 -1.17 17.93 7.48
C SER A 61 -2.04 16.67 7.47
N LEU A 62 -1.71 15.69 6.62
CA LEU A 62 -2.39 14.39 6.59
C LEU A 62 -2.10 13.58 7.86
N ALA A 63 -0.83 13.53 8.29
CA ALA A 63 -0.45 12.86 9.54
C ALA A 63 -1.22 13.41 10.75
N LYS A 64 -1.35 14.74 10.86
CA LYS A 64 -2.13 15.39 11.93
C LYS A 64 -3.62 15.05 11.88
N LYS A 65 -4.22 14.98 10.67
CA LYS A 65 -5.63 14.56 10.50
C LYS A 65 -5.86 13.11 10.91
N ILE A 66 -4.85 12.26 10.71
CA ILE A 66 -4.89 10.81 10.94
C ILE A 66 -4.53 10.45 12.39
N ALA A 67 -3.82 11.31 13.13
CA ALA A 67 -3.35 11.02 14.48
C ALA A 67 -4.48 10.92 15.53
N TYR A 68 -5.65 11.46 15.23
CA TYR A 68 -6.87 11.41 16.05
C TYR A 68 -7.87 10.42 15.44
#